data_AF-A4BL06-F1
#
_entry.id   AF-A4BL06-F1
#
_cell.length_a   1.000
_cell.length_b   1.000
_cell.length_c   1.000
_cell.angle_alpha   90.00
_cell.angle_beta   90.00
_cell.angle_gamma   90.00
#
_symmetry.space_group_name_H-M   'P 1'
#
loop_
_entity.id
_entity.type
_entity.pdbx_description
1 polymer ?
#
loop_
_entity_poly.entity_id
_entity_poly.type
_entity_poly.pdbx_seq_one_letter_code
_entity_poly.pdbx_strand_id
1 'polypeptide(L)'
;MRLQRWWLFAGMLLVLSGCGSQPVIPDAPANNPQLAQVHARPNDYRGLAVRWGGTLVEVENRAQETVLLIMGQPLDDDGRPRTDGANQGRFMAKINDFLDPVIYSAGRSVTVVGMLVGSEPRKIGGYAYRYPVVAVEAHHLWLQPRQMAYGSCPNRFWYSSPFYYPWYRFGYIGPAGYC
;
A
#
# COMPACT_ATOMS: atom_id res chain seq x y z
N MET A 1 -23.90 52.54 5.93
CA MET A 1 -23.05 51.82 4.94
C MET A 1 -21.95 50.93 5.53
N ARG A 2 -21.72 50.83 6.86
CA ARG A 2 -20.65 49.98 7.44
C ARG A 2 -21.03 48.49 7.61
N LEU A 3 -22.33 48.15 7.69
CA LEU A 3 -22.78 46.75 7.84
C LEU A 3 -22.66 45.92 6.55
N GLN A 4 -22.73 46.54 5.37
CA GLN A 4 -22.70 45.82 4.08
C GLN A 4 -21.31 45.21 3.78
N ARG A 5 -20.26 45.74 4.41
CA ARG A 5 -18.88 45.24 4.25
C ARG A 5 -18.63 43.94 5.02
N TRP A 6 -19.41 43.68 6.08
CA TRP A 6 -19.31 42.44 6.87
C TRP A 6 -20.00 41.25 6.19
N TRP A 7 -21.05 41.51 5.40
CA TRP A 7 -21.74 40.49 4.60
C TRP A 7 -20.85 39.95 3.46
N LEU A 8 -20.02 40.81 2.85
CA LEU A 8 -19.06 40.41 1.82
C LEU A 8 -17.94 39.51 2.39
N PHE A 9 -17.48 39.77 3.62
CA PHE A 9 -16.49 38.92 4.30
C PHE A 9 -17.08 37.58 4.77
N ALA A 10 -18.33 37.56 5.24
CA ALA A 10 -19.02 36.34 5.63
C ALA A 10 -19.31 35.42 4.41
N GLY A 11 -19.63 35.98 3.24
CA GLY A 11 -19.83 35.22 2.01
C GLY A 11 -18.54 34.60 1.46
N MET A 12 -17.39 35.26 1.62
CA MET A 12 -16.10 34.77 1.12
C MET A 12 -15.55 33.58 1.92
N LEU A 13 -15.88 33.48 3.22
CA LEU A 13 -15.50 32.34 4.07
C LEU A 13 -16.25 31.04 3.74
N LEU A 14 -17.42 31.13 3.08
CA LEU A 14 -18.26 29.97 2.74
C LEU A 14 -17.83 29.23 1.45
N VAL A 15 -16.90 29.78 0.67
CA VAL A 15 -16.43 29.20 -0.61
C VAL A 15 -15.17 28.33 -0.43
N LEU A 16 -14.67 28.19 0.80
CA LEU A 16 -13.50 27.35 1.15
C LEU A 16 -13.86 25.90 1.51
N SER A 17 -15.04 25.40 1.13
CA SER A 17 -15.33 23.96 1.16
C SER A 17 -14.46 23.24 0.12
N GLY A 18 -13.19 23.06 0.44
CA GLY A 18 -12.24 22.29 -0.37
C GLY A 18 -12.71 20.85 -0.47
N CYS A 19 -12.68 20.29 -1.68
CA CYS A 19 -12.83 18.86 -1.89
C CYS A 19 -11.77 18.12 -1.08
N GLY A 20 -12.19 17.38 -0.05
CA GLY A 20 -11.33 16.36 0.55
C GLY A 20 -10.96 15.34 -0.51
N SER A 21 -9.69 14.93 -0.53
CA SER A 21 -9.22 13.83 -1.38
C SER A 21 -10.01 12.57 -1.05
N GLN A 22 -10.71 11.99 -2.03
CA GLN A 22 -11.40 10.71 -1.85
C GLN A 22 -10.34 9.61 -1.61
N PRO A 23 -10.54 8.72 -0.61
CA PRO A 23 -9.58 7.67 -0.33
C PRO A 23 -9.50 6.68 -1.51
N VAL A 24 -8.29 6.17 -1.79
CA VAL A 24 -7.99 5.28 -2.91
C VAL A 24 -8.69 3.92 -2.77
N ILE A 25 -8.92 3.47 -1.54
CA ILE A 25 -9.64 2.26 -1.17
C ILE A 25 -10.50 2.57 0.07
N PRO A 26 -11.70 1.95 0.22
CA PRO A 26 -12.60 2.27 1.34
C PRO A 26 -11.94 2.17 2.72
N ASP A 27 -12.45 2.96 3.66
CA ASP A 27 -11.92 3.01 5.01
C ASP A 27 -12.05 1.70 5.77
N ALA A 28 -11.16 1.51 6.76
CA ALA A 28 -11.26 0.36 7.63
C ALA A 28 -12.60 0.42 8.39
N PRO A 29 -13.31 -0.71 8.53
CA PRO A 29 -14.52 -0.75 9.33
C PRO A 29 -14.18 -0.45 10.80
N ALA A 30 -15.13 0.13 11.54
CA ALA A 30 -14.92 0.50 12.94
C ALA A 30 -14.42 -0.68 13.81
N ASN A 31 -14.89 -1.89 13.50
CA ASN A 31 -14.45 -3.13 14.13
C ASN A 31 -13.59 -3.95 13.16
N ASN A 32 -12.43 -3.43 12.73
CA ASN A 32 -11.48 -4.17 11.89
C ASN A 32 -10.61 -5.11 12.74
N PRO A 33 -10.93 -6.42 12.87
CA PRO A 33 -10.13 -7.34 13.67
C PRO A 33 -8.71 -7.46 13.13
N GLN A 34 -7.74 -7.63 14.04
CA GLN A 34 -6.36 -7.90 13.62
C GLN A 34 -6.24 -9.32 13.06
N LEU A 35 -5.46 -9.48 11.99
CA LEU A 35 -5.26 -10.78 11.34
C LEU A 35 -4.78 -11.86 12.33
N ALA A 36 -3.87 -11.52 13.24
CA ALA A 36 -3.37 -12.44 14.27
C ALA A 36 -4.48 -12.96 15.21
N GLN A 37 -5.48 -12.13 15.54
CA GLN A 37 -6.61 -12.53 16.37
C GLN A 37 -7.53 -13.50 15.62
N VAL A 38 -7.78 -13.21 14.34
CA VAL A 38 -8.61 -14.07 13.48
C VAL A 38 -7.93 -15.42 13.24
N HIS A 39 -6.61 -15.46 13.10
CA HIS A 39 -5.87 -16.73 13.03
C HIS A 39 -6.10 -17.62 14.26
N ALA A 40 -6.14 -17.04 15.46
CA ALA A 40 -6.34 -17.79 16.68
C ALA A 40 -7.76 -18.38 16.79
N ARG A 41 -8.78 -17.65 16.32
CA ARG A 41 -10.20 -18.05 16.44
C ARG A 41 -11.03 -17.65 15.22
N PRO A 42 -10.79 -18.25 14.04
CA PRO A 42 -11.36 -17.75 12.77
C PRO A 42 -12.90 -17.80 12.72
N ASN A 43 -13.52 -18.71 13.47
CA ASN A 43 -14.98 -18.84 13.51
C ASN A 43 -15.66 -17.68 14.25
N ASP A 44 -14.98 -17.08 15.23
CA ASP A 44 -15.54 -16.01 16.08
C ASP A 44 -15.66 -14.68 15.32
N TYR A 45 -14.90 -14.53 14.23
CA TYR A 45 -14.84 -13.31 13.42
C TYR A 45 -15.55 -13.43 12.07
N ARG A 46 -16.29 -14.52 11.84
CA ARG A 46 -17.07 -14.71 10.61
C ARG A 46 -18.12 -13.61 10.45
N GLY A 47 -18.30 -13.14 9.22
CA GLY A 47 -19.25 -12.08 8.89
C GLY A 47 -18.80 -10.68 9.32
N LEU A 48 -17.59 -10.51 9.84
CA LEU A 48 -17.03 -9.18 10.09
C LEU A 48 -16.36 -8.63 8.83
N ALA A 49 -16.56 -7.34 8.60
CA ALA A 49 -15.84 -6.60 7.59
C ALA A 49 -14.40 -6.38 8.02
N VAL A 50 -13.48 -6.40 7.06
CA VAL A 50 -12.05 -6.13 7.26
C VAL A 50 -11.50 -5.25 6.16
N ARG A 51 -10.48 -4.45 6.49
CA ARG A 51 -9.54 -3.84 5.53
C ARG A 51 -8.17 -4.34 5.88
N TRP A 52 -7.67 -5.29 5.09
CA TRP A 52 -6.36 -5.90 5.27
C TRP A 52 -5.52 -5.73 4.02
N GLY A 53 -4.21 -5.75 4.18
CA GLY A 53 -3.32 -5.75 3.03
C GLY A 53 -1.99 -6.35 3.39
N GLY A 54 -1.12 -6.40 2.39
CA GLY A 54 0.13 -7.08 2.52
C GLY A 54 0.86 -7.23 1.20
N THR A 55 1.88 -8.06 1.24
CA THR A 55 2.63 -8.46 0.05
C THR A 55 2.03 -9.73 -0.55
N LEU A 56 1.74 -9.69 -1.85
CA LEU A 56 1.18 -10.81 -2.59
C LEU A 56 2.22 -11.95 -2.68
N VAL A 57 1.83 -13.14 -2.27
CA VAL A 57 2.67 -14.34 -2.26
C VAL A 57 2.37 -15.20 -3.49
N GLU A 58 1.09 -15.38 -3.81
CA GLU A 58 0.63 -16.25 -4.90
C GLU A 58 -0.70 -15.74 -5.44
N VAL A 59 -0.93 -15.99 -6.74
CA VAL A 59 -2.21 -15.77 -7.42
C VAL A 59 -2.64 -17.07 -8.08
N GLU A 60 -3.87 -17.48 -7.81
CA GLU A 60 -4.47 -18.68 -8.36
C GLU A 60 -5.81 -18.32 -9.00
N ASN A 61 -5.89 -18.33 -10.32
CA ASN A 61 -7.16 -18.20 -11.03
C ASN A 61 -7.87 -19.56 -11.05
N ARG A 62 -9.10 -19.58 -10.54
CA ARG A 62 -10.03 -20.70 -10.62
C ARG A 62 -11.09 -20.40 -11.69
N ALA A 63 -12.00 -21.35 -11.88
CA ALA A 63 -13.05 -21.23 -12.90
C ALA A 63 -13.97 -20.00 -12.73
N GLN A 64 -14.16 -19.51 -11.51
CA GLN A 64 -15.13 -18.43 -11.20
C GLN A 64 -14.56 -17.33 -10.29
N GLU A 65 -13.35 -17.52 -9.74
CA GLU A 65 -12.76 -16.61 -8.78
C GLU A 65 -11.24 -16.57 -8.94
N THR A 66 -10.62 -15.46 -8.54
CA THR A 66 -9.18 -15.38 -8.33
C THR A 66 -8.90 -15.41 -6.83
N VAL A 67 -8.00 -16.30 -6.42
CA VAL A 67 -7.55 -16.42 -5.04
C VAL A 67 -6.17 -15.82 -4.91
N LEU A 68 -6.06 -14.77 -4.09
CA LEU A 68 -4.80 -14.14 -3.74
C LEU A 68 -4.35 -14.69 -2.39
N LEU A 69 -3.13 -15.22 -2.31
CA LEU A 69 -2.47 -15.50 -1.04
C LEU A 69 -1.60 -14.32 -0.65
N ILE A 70 -1.89 -13.72 0.50
CA ILE A 70 -1.26 -12.45 0.91
C ILE A 70 -0.57 -12.64 2.26
N MET A 71 0.67 -12.15 2.35
CA MET A 71 1.37 -11.99 3.63
C MET A 71 0.93 -10.68 4.27
N GLY A 72 0.11 -10.77 5.32
CA GLY A 72 -0.51 -9.63 5.97
C GLY A 72 0.50 -8.72 6.67
N GLN A 73 0.34 -7.42 6.48
CA GLN A 73 1.18 -6.37 7.06
C GLN A 73 0.31 -5.20 7.53
N PRO A 74 0.80 -4.40 8.49
CA PRO A 74 0.14 -3.15 8.87
C PRO A 74 -0.05 -2.25 7.65
N LEU A 75 -1.17 -1.55 7.62
CA LEU A 75 -1.45 -0.52 6.62
C LEU A 75 -1.03 0.85 7.15
N ASP A 76 -0.62 1.75 6.26
CA ASP A 76 -0.53 3.18 6.56
C ASP A 76 -1.89 3.88 6.43
N ASP A 77 -1.92 5.21 6.61
CA ASP A 77 -3.13 6.02 6.59
C ASP A 77 -3.85 6.01 5.22
N ASP A 78 -3.10 5.79 4.12
CA ASP A 78 -3.66 5.62 2.78
C ASP A 78 -4.18 4.19 2.55
N GLY A 79 -3.92 3.29 3.49
CA GLY A 79 -4.22 1.86 3.43
C GLY A 79 -3.20 1.06 2.65
N ARG A 80 -2.01 1.61 2.38
CA ARG A 80 -0.95 0.90 1.70
C ARG A 80 -0.21 0.00 2.70
N PRO A 81 0.12 -1.25 2.32
CA PRO A 81 0.89 -2.13 3.18
C PRO A 81 2.29 -1.59 3.43
N ARG A 82 2.67 -1.51 4.71
CA ARG A 82 4.01 -1.18 5.14
C ARG A 82 4.92 -2.39 4.98
N THR A 83 5.78 -2.39 3.95
CA THR A 83 6.67 -3.52 3.64
C THR A 83 7.75 -3.76 4.70
N ASP A 84 8.08 -2.73 5.48
CA ASP A 84 8.95 -2.77 6.67
C ASP A 84 8.21 -3.23 7.94
N GLY A 85 6.88 -3.35 7.88
CA GLY A 85 6.04 -3.71 9.00
C GLY A 85 6.13 -5.19 9.38
N ALA A 86 5.76 -5.49 10.63
CA ALA A 86 5.73 -6.85 11.15
C ALA A 86 4.75 -7.73 10.35
N ASN A 87 5.15 -8.98 10.06
CA ASN A 87 4.28 -9.97 9.46
C ASN A 87 3.17 -10.37 10.43
N GLN A 88 1.92 -10.19 10.04
CA GLN A 88 0.73 -10.47 10.86
C GLN A 88 0.12 -11.86 10.59
N GLY A 89 0.74 -12.66 9.71
CA GLY A 89 0.23 -13.94 9.25
C GLY A 89 -0.05 -13.93 7.75
N ARG A 90 -0.75 -14.95 7.27
CA ARG A 90 -1.15 -15.05 5.86
C ARG A 90 -2.64 -15.29 5.76
N PHE A 91 -3.28 -14.64 4.81
CA PHE A 91 -4.71 -14.83 4.54
C PHE A 91 -4.95 -15.02 3.05
N MET A 92 -6.11 -15.57 2.73
CA MET A 92 -6.60 -15.66 1.36
C MET A 92 -7.63 -14.57 1.11
N ALA A 93 -7.53 -13.94 -0.05
CA ALA A 93 -8.53 -13.00 -0.53
C ALA A 93 -9.15 -13.57 -1.81
N LYS A 94 -10.46 -13.82 -1.79
CA LYS A 94 -11.23 -14.38 -2.90
C LYS A 94 -11.97 -13.28 -3.62
N ILE A 95 -11.67 -13.11 -4.91
CA ILE A 95 -12.23 -12.08 -5.76
C ILE A 95 -13.05 -12.80 -6.83
N ASN A 96 -14.34 -12.46 -6.93
CA ASN A 96 -15.25 -13.04 -7.92
C ASN A 96 -15.06 -12.41 -9.31
N ASP A 97 -13.81 -12.36 -9.76
CA ASP A 97 -13.40 -11.85 -11.07
C ASP A 97 -12.04 -12.45 -11.45
N PHE A 98 -11.67 -12.31 -12.72
CA PHE A 98 -10.35 -12.65 -13.22
C PHE A 98 -9.36 -11.52 -12.95
N LEU A 99 -8.23 -11.83 -12.32
CA LEU A 99 -7.07 -10.94 -12.26
C LEU A 99 -5.89 -11.53 -13.03
N ASP A 100 -5.25 -10.70 -13.86
CA ASP A 100 -4.07 -11.11 -14.64
C ASP A 100 -2.85 -11.34 -13.73
N PRO A 101 -2.29 -12.56 -13.67
CA PRO A 101 -1.12 -12.88 -12.84
C PRO A 101 0.15 -12.12 -13.22
N VAL A 102 0.25 -11.60 -14.45
CA VAL A 102 1.37 -10.76 -14.89
C VAL A 102 1.33 -9.42 -14.16
N ILE A 103 0.14 -8.86 -13.98
CA ILE A 103 -0.09 -7.60 -13.28
C ILE A 103 -0.05 -7.83 -11.76
N TYR A 104 -0.79 -8.83 -11.29
CA TYR A 104 -0.83 -9.29 -9.90
C TYR A 104 0.27 -10.30 -9.61
N SER A 105 1.52 -9.92 -9.86
CA SER A 105 2.66 -10.80 -9.62
C SER A 105 3.05 -10.85 -8.14
N ALA A 106 3.73 -11.94 -7.74
CA ALA A 106 4.26 -12.05 -6.38
C ALA A 106 5.21 -10.88 -6.04
N GLY A 107 5.19 -10.43 -4.78
CA GLY A 107 5.95 -9.28 -4.30
C GLY A 107 5.27 -7.93 -4.50
N ARG A 108 4.10 -7.88 -5.13
CA ARG A 108 3.29 -6.66 -5.24
C ARG A 108 2.56 -6.38 -3.93
N SER A 109 2.43 -5.11 -3.55
CA SER A 109 1.60 -4.73 -2.40
C SER A 109 0.14 -4.61 -2.82
N VAL A 110 -0.75 -5.21 -2.05
CA VAL A 110 -2.20 -5.20 -2.30
C VAL A 110 -2.95 -4.94 -1.00
N THR A 111 -4.06 -4.20 -1.11
CA THR A 111 -5.03 -4.00 -0.03
C THR A 111 -6.38 -4.49 -0.49
N VAL A 112 -7.11 -5.15 0.39
CA VAL A 112 -8.46 -5.67 0.15
C VAL A 112 -9.40 -5.22 1.26
N VAL A 113 -10.66 -5.01 0.88
CA VAL A 113 -11.79 -4.75 1.75
C VAL A 113 -12.84 -5.79 1.45
N GLY A 114 -13.43 -6.38 2.49
CA GLY A 114 -14.47 -7.38 2.34
C GLY A 114 -14.81 -8.08 3.64
N MET A 115 -15.41 -9.26 3.53
CA MET A 115 -16.02 -9.96 4.66
C MET A 115 -15.27 -11.25 4.98
N LEU A 116 -15.07 -11.53 6.27
CA LEU A 116 -14.49 -12.78 6.72
C LEU A 116 -15.49 -13.93 6.58
N VAL A 117 -15.17 -14.92 5.74
CA VAL A 117 -16.05 -16.10 5.50
C VAL A 117 -15.61 -17.35 6.26
N GLY A 118 -14.47 -17.28 6.95
CA GLY A 118 -13.94 -18.34 7.80
C GLY A 118 -12.49 -18.63 7.51
N SER A 119 -12.12 -19.91 7.48
CA SER A 119 -10.75 -20.34 7.19
C SER A 119 -10.72 -21.55 6.26
N GLU A 120 -9.77 -21.59 5.34
CA GLU A 120 -9.53 -22.73 4.45
C GLU A 120 -8.18 -23.38 4.73
N PRO A 121 -8.11 -24.73 4.83
CA PRO A 121 -6.85 -25.43 4.93
C PRO A 121 -6.14 -25.47 3.57
N ARG A 122 -4.87 -25.05 3.53
CA ARG A 122 -3.97 -25.24 2.38
C ARG A 122 -2.59 -25.65 2.87
N LYS A 123 -1.91 -26.45 2.08
CA LYS A 123 -0.57 -26.93 2.42
C LYS A 123 0.47 -25.85 2.18
N ILE A 124 1.45 -25.77 3.08
CA ILE A 124 2.72 -25.08 2.88
C ILE A 124 3.80 -26.15 2.89
N GLY A 125 4.29 -26.53 1.71
CA GLY A 125 5.11 -27.74 1.58
C GLY A 125 4.34 -28.96 2.11
N GLY A 126 4.88 -29.61 3.15
CA GLY A 126 4.25 -30.77 3.80
C GLY A 126 3.25 -30.44 4.91
N TYR A 127 3.17 -29.19 5.38
CA TYR A 127 2.38 -28.82 6.56
C TYR A 127 0.99 -28.30 6.19
N ALA A 128 -0.05 -28.78 6.87
CA ALA A 128 -1.40 -28.23 6.74
C ALA A 128 -1.51 -26.91 7.53
N TYR A 129 -1.80 -25.82 6.84
CA TYR A 129 -1.99 -24.49 7.43
C TYR A 129 -3.40 -23.97 7.14
N ARG A 130 -4.04 -23.32 8.12
CA ARG A 130 -5.37 -22.74 7.94
C ARG A 130 -5.26 -21.23 7.73
N TYR A 131 -5.77 -20.78 6.59
CA TYR A 131 -5.76 -19.38 6.22
C TYR A 131 -7.14 -18.77 6.46
N PRO A 132 -7.25 -17.66 7.21
CA PRO A 132 -8.44 -16.82 7.18
C PRO A 132 -8.76 -16.44 5.73
N VAL A 133 -10.04 -16.41 5.39
CA VAL A 133 -10.52 -16.11 4.05
C VAL A 133 -11.38 -14.87 4.08
N VAL A 134 -11.03 -13.90 3.23
CA VAL A 134 -11.79 -12.69 2.97
C VAL A 134 -12.48 -12.85 1.62
N ALA A 135 -13.81 -12.78 1.61
CA ALA A 135 -14.57 -12.55 0.39
C ALA A 135 -14.48 -11.06 0.06
N VAL A 136 -13.82 -10.73 -1.04
CA VAL A 136 -13.41 -9.37 -1.38
C VAL A 136 -14.54 -8.63 -2.07
N GLU A 137 -14.79 -7.41 -1.60
CA GLU A 137 -15.73 -6.45 -2.18
C GLU A 137 -15.00 -5.35 -2.94
N ALA A 138 -13.84 -4.91 -2.44
CA ALA A 138 -12.96 -3.96 -3.11
C ALA A 138 -11.50 -4.34 -2.90
N HIS A 139 -10.66 -4.06 -3.89
CA HIS A 139 -9.21 -4.29 -3.81
C HIS A 139 -8.44 -3.19 -4.51
N HIS A 140 -7.18 -3.02 -4.11
CA HIS A 140 -6.28 -2.05 -4.70
C HIS A 140 -4.87 -2.62 -4.81
N LEU A 141 -4.31 -2.60 -6.02
CA LEU A 141 -2.94 -2.99 -6.31
C LEU A 141 -2.03 -1.76 -6.33
N TRP A 142 -1.12 -1.68 -5.38
CA TRP A 142 -0.22 -0.53 -5.28
C TRP A 142 0.91 -0.62 -6.31
N LEU A 143 1.29 0.54 -6.83
CA LEU A 143 2.50 0.67 -7.64
C LEU A 143 3.73 0.38 -6.78
N GLN A 144 4.60 -0.51 -7.25
CA GLN A 144 5.91 -0.66 -6.64
C GLN A 144 6.68 0.66 -6.79
N PRO A 145 7.32 1.16 -5.73
CA PRO A 145 8.28 2.24 -5.88
C PRO A 145 9.29 1.78 -6.92
N ARG A 146 9.54 2.57 -7.96
CA ARG A 146 10.74 2.33 -8.78
C ARG A 146 11.89 2.36 -7.80
N GLN A 147 12.58 1.24 -7.64
CA GLN A 147 13.91 1.26 -7.07
C GLN A 147 14.72 2.13 -8.03
N MET A 148 14.85 3.42 -7.69
CA MET A 148 15.89 4.24 -8.27
C MET A 148 17.16 3.52 -7.84
N ALA A 149 17.71 2.74 -8.76
CA ALA A 149 19.06 2.23 -8.61
C ALA A 149 19.89 3.50 -8.44
N TYR A 150 20.24 3.80 -7.19
CA TYR A 150 21.22 4.84 -6.90
C TYR A 150 22.47 4.30 -7.57
N GLY A 151 22.70 4.73 -8.81
CA GLY A 151 23.89 4.34 -9.54
C GLY A 151 25.03 4.77 -8.63
N SER A 152 25.76 3.79 -8.09
CA SER A 152 27.02 4.05 -7.41
C SER A 152 27.90 4.72 -8.46
N CYS A 153 27.84 6.04 -8.57
CA CYS A 153 28.71 6.77 -9.48
C CYS A 153 30.12 6.41 -8.98
N PRO A 154 30.95 5.72 -9.78
CA PRO A 154 32.28 5.34 -9.33
C PRO A 154 32.99 6.64 -9.01
N ASN A 155 33.43 6.81 -7.77
CA ASN A 155 34.18 7.97 -7.30
C ASN A 155 35.32 8.25 -8.28
N ARG A 156 35.10 9.19 -9.21
CA ARG A 156 36.13 9.67 -10.14
C ARG A 156 37.01 10.70 -9.42
N PHE A 157 37.39 10.39 -8.18
CA PHE A 157 38.29 11.19 -7.34
C PHE A 157 39.75 10.74 -7.49
N TRP A 158 40.14 10.32 -8.69
CA TRP A 158 41.52 9.93 -8.98
C TRP A 158 41.93 10.44 -10.36
N TYR A 159 42.07 11.76 -10.51
CA TYR A 159 43.04 12.40 -11.40
C TYR A 159 43.26 13.85 -10.95
N SER A 160 43.86 14.00 -9.77
CA SER A 160 44.52 15.25 -9.40
C SER A 160 45.83 15.32 -10.18
N SER A 161 45.85 16.04 -11.29
CA SER A 161 47.09 16.51 -11.91
C SER A 161 47.13 18.04 -11.82
N PRO A 162 48.29 18.63 -11.50
CA PRO A 162 48.42 19.95 -10.92
C PRO A 162 48.41 21.03 -12.01
N PHE A 163 48.32 22.29 -11.56
CA PHE A 163 48.51 23.55 -12.30
C PHE A 163 47.25 24.30 -12.73
N TYR A 164 47.12 25.51 -12.14
CA TYR A 164 46.59 26.77 -12.71
C TYR A 164 45.04 26.94 -12.80
N TYR A 165 44.35 27.97 -12.28
CA TYR A 165 44.68 29.35 -11.83
C TYR A 165 43.69 29.83 -10.71
N PRO A 166 44.00 30.91 -9.96
CA PRO A 166 43.48 31.17 -8.60
C PRO A 166 42.29 32.16 -8.42
N TRP A 167 41.29 32.35 -9.28
CA TRP A 167 40.23 33.33 -8.93
C TRP A 167 38.88 32.95 -9.50
N TYR A 168 37.93 32.59 -8.64
CA TYR A 168 36.47 32.87 -8.69
C TYR A 168 35.76 31.97 -7.67
N ARG A 169 35.53 32.50 -6.46
CA ARG A 169 34.79 31.85 -5.38
C ARG A 169 33.34 32.31 -5.40
N PHE A 170 32.52 31.69 -6.25
CA PHE A 170 31.07 31.64 -6.07
C PHE A 170 30.62 30.21 -6.39
N GLY A 171 30.49 29.41 -5.33
CA GLY A 171 30.02 28.05 -5.40
C GLY A 171 28.54 28.03 -5.72
N TYR A 172 28.20 27.98 -7.00
CA TYR A 172 26.95 27.38 -7.44
C TYR A 172 27.10 25.87 -7.30
N ILE A 173 26.58 25.35 -6.19
CA ILE A 173 26.19 23.94 -6.09
C ILE A 173 25.02 23.80 -7.07
N GLY A 174 25.34 23.52 -8.34
CA GLY A 174 24.35 23.09 -9.30
C GLY A 174 23.68 21.83 -8.78
N PRO A 175 22.36 21.65 -9.01
CA PRO A 175 21.69 20.43 -8.59
C PRO A 175 22.47 19.26 -9.18
N ALA A 176 23.00 18.42 -8.29
CA ALA A 176 23.77 17.25 -8.65
C ALA A 176 22.98 16.47 -9.69
N GLY A 177 23.47 16.53 -10.92
CA GLY A 177 22.87 15.84 -12.04
C GLY A 177 22.90 14.36 -11.77
N TYR A 178 21.72 13.75 -11.82
CA TYR A 178 21.43 12.54 -12.58
C TYR A 178 22.67 11.65 -12.83
N CYS A 179 22.99 10.82 -11.83
CA CYS A 179 23.07 9.39 -12.07
C CYS A 179 21.64 8.86 -11.74
#